data_AF-A0A931ZTL7-F1
#
_entry.id   AF-A0A931ZTL7-F1
#
_cell.length_a   1.000
_cell.length_b   1.000
_cell.length_c   1.000
_cell.angle_alpha   90.00
_cell.angle_beta   90.00
_cell.angle_gamma   90.00
#
_symmetry.space_group_name_H-M   'P 1'
#
loop_
_entity.id
_entity.type
_entity.pdbx_description
1 polymer ?
#
loop_
_entity_poly.entity_id
_entity_poly.type
_entity_poly.pdbx_seq_one_letter_code
_entity_poly.pdbx_strand_id
1 'polypeptide(L)'
;MTRLELTIAGRYLRSRRSSRLVSLITLIATGGVTVGVMALIVVMGVMNGLQTDLREKILVASPHLRITTYGEGLRLDDWQPVLEKVRQQQGVLAAAPFVLSEGLLTAGHDYAQGARVLGIEPDTGA
;
A
#
# COMPACT_ATOMS: atom_id res chain seq x y z
N MET A 1 -15.31 8.89 -36.23
CA MET A 1 -14.07 8.44 -36.90
C MET A 1 -14.44 7.25 -37.75
N THR A 2 -14.48 7.45 -39.06
CA THR A 2 -15.16 6.55 -40.00
C THR A 2 -14.36 5.25 -40.15
N ARG A 3 -15.03 4.09 -40.24
CA ARG A 3 -14.36 2.79 -40.43
C ARG A 3 -13.39 2.79 -41.62
N LEU A 4 -13.64 3.64 -42.62
CA LEU A 4 -12.76 3.89 -43.75
C LEU A 4 -11.38 4.42 -43.32
N GLU A 5 -11.31 5.40 -42.43
CA GLU A 5 -10.04 5.98 -41.94
C GLU A 5 -9.15 4.92 -41.28
N LEU A 6 -9.71 4.10 -40.39
CA LEU A 6 -9.01 2.98 -39.73
C LEU A 6 -8.54 1.93 -40.73
N THR A 7 -9.37 1.61 -41.73
CA THR A 7 -9.02 0.62 -42.76
C THR A 7 -7.90 1.13 -43.67
N ILE A 8 -7.91 2.42 -44.01
CA ILE A 8 -6.87 3.08 -44.82
C ILE A 8 -5.56 3.17 -44.02
N ALA A 9 -5.62 3.58 -42.75
CA ALA A 9 -4.47 3.67 -41.85
C ALA A 9 -3.83 2.29 -41.61
N GLY A 10 -4.63 1.26 -41.29
CA GLY A 10 -4.15 -0.11 -41.13
C GLY A 10 -3.57 -0.69 -42.42
N ARG A 11 -4.14 -0.34 -43.59
CA ARG A 11 -3.57 -0.73 -44.88
C ARG A 11 -2.25 -0.03 -45.15
N TYR A 12 -2.08 1.23 -44.77
CA TYR A 12 -0.80 1.96 -44.88
C TYR A 12 0.28 1.38 -43.95
N LEU A 13 -0.08 1.06 -42.71
CA LEU A 13 0.79 0.38 -41.73
C LEU A 13 1.21 -1.03 -42.19
N ARG A 14 0.31 -1.76 -42.86
CA ARG A 14 0.54 -3.13 -43.34
C ARG A 14 1.00 -3.21 -44.80
N SER A 15 1.04 -2.10 -45.54
CA SER A 15 1.27 -2.12 -46.99
C SER A 15 2.71 -2.51 -47.31
N ARG A 16 2.87 -3.77 -47.72
CA ARG A 16 4.07 -4.36 -48.35
C ARG A 16 4.48 -3.72 -49.69
N ARG A 17 3.81 -2.65 -50.15
CA ARG A 17 4.00 -2.07 -51.49
C ARG A 17 4.97 -0.88 -51.53
N SER A 18 5.31 -0.28 -50.38
CA SER A 18 6.44 0.64 -50.27
C SER A 18 7.68 -0.16 -49.88
N SER A 19 8.86 0.26 -50.37
CA SER A 19 10.18 -0.38 -50.21
C SER A 19 10.34 -1.27 -48.96
N ARG A 20 10.95 -2.44 -49.11
CA ARG A 20 11.27 -3.40 -48.02
C ARG A 20 11.92 -2.71 -46.80
N LEU A 21 12.66 -1.62 -47.03
CA LEU A 21 13.27 -0.79 -45.98
C LEU A 21 12.24 -0.06 -45.11
N VAL A 22 11.19 0.50 -45.69
CA VAL A 22 10.13 1.22 -44.96
C VAL A 22 9.37 0.26 -44.05
N SER A 23 9.03 -0.93 -44.56
CA SER A 23 8.36 -1.96 -43.76
C SER A 23 9.21 -2.45 -42.57
N LEU A 24 10.54 -2.48 -42.71
CA LEU A 24 11.45 -2.86 -41.64
C LEU A 24 11.50 -1.79 -40.54
N ILE A 25 11.62 -0.52 -40.91
CA ILE A 25 11.65 0.61 -39.97
C ILE A 25 10.35 0.67 -39.17
N THR A 26 9.19 0.54 -39.83
CA THR A 26 7.88 0.56 -39.15
C THR A 26 7.75 -0.58 -38.14
N LEU A 27 8.25 -1.77 -38.46
CA LEU A 27 8.22 -2.92 -37.56
C LEU A 27 9.07 -2.67 -36.31
N ILE A 28 10.32 -2.21 -36.49
CA ILE A 28 11.24 -1.93 -35.38
C ILE A 28 10.70 -0.77 -34.51
N ALA A 29 10.22 0.31 -35.13
CA ALA A 29 9.67 1.46 -34.41
C ALA A 29 8.45 1.08 -33.57
N THR A 30 7.49 0.35 -34.15
CA THR A 30 6.29 -0.09 -33.43
C THR A 30 6.64 -1.08 -32.33
N GLY A 31 7.58 -2.01 -32.59
CA GLY A 31 8.09 -2.94 -31.59
C GLY A 31 8.74 -2.24 -30.40
N GLY A 32 9.61 -1.26 -30.66
CA GLY A 32 10.29 -0.48 -29.63
C GLY A 32 9.32 0.31 -28.76
N VAL A 33 8.33 0.99 -29.35
CA VAL A 33 7.30 1.71 -28.59
C VAL A 33 6.45 0.74 -27.76
N THR A 34 6.09 -0.41 -28.32
CA THR A 34 5.30 -1.43 -27.60
C THR A 34 6.05 -1.93 -26.36
N VAL A 35 7.33 -2.29 -26.50
CA VAL A 35 8.16 -2.75 -25.38
C VAL A 35 8.37 -1.62 -24.36
N GLY A 36 8.64 -0.40 -24.81
CA GLY A 36 8.85 0.74 -23.93
C GLY A 36 7.62 1.09 -23.09
N VAL A 37 6.44 1.18 -23.72
CA VAL A 37 5.19 1.45 -23.02
C VAL A 37 4.81 0.30 -22.09
N MET A 38 5.01 -0.96 -22.53
CA MET A 38 4.77 -2.12 -21.68
C MET A 38 5.63 -2.09 -20.41
N ALA A 39 6.92 -1.79 -20.53
CA ALA A 39 7.82 -1.67 -19.39
C ALA A 39 7.36 -0.56 -18.42
N LEU A 40 6.98 0.61 -18.94
CA LEU A 40 6.46 1.71 -18.12
C LEU A 40 5.17 1.33 -17.37
N ILE A 41 4.22 0.67 -18.07
CA ILE A 41 2.97 0.21 -17.45
C ILE A 41 3.25 -0.79 -16.33
N VAL A 42 4.15 -1.75 -16.55
CA VAL A 42 4.50 -2.75 -15.52
C VAL A 42 5.12 -2.09 -14.30
N VAL A 43 6.10 -1.19 -14.49
CA VAL A 43 6.74 -0.48 -13.36
C VAL A 43 5.73 0.35 -12.58
N MET A 44 4.88 1.12 -13.27
CA MET A 44 3.81 1.87 -12.60
C MET A 44 2.84 0.95 -11.85
N GLY A 45 2.47 -0.19 -12.45
CA GLY A 45 1.62 -1.19 -11.81
C GLY A 45 2.22 -1.76 -10.53
N VAL A 46 3.49 -2.15 -10.56
CA VAL A 46 4.23 -2.66 -9.39
C VAL A 46 4.31 -1.60 -8.30
N MET A 47 4.71 -0.37 -8.65
CA MET A 47 4.85 0.71 -7.68
C MET A 47 3.51 1.07 -7.03
N ASN A 48 2.43 1.15 -7.82
CA ASN A 48 1.08 1.45 -7.30
C ASN A 48 0.56 0.31 -6.41
N GLY A 49 0.77 -0.95 -6.81
CA GLY A 49 0.39 -2.11 -6.01
C GLY A 49 1.14 -2.16 -4.68
N LEU A 50 2.46 -1.99 -4.72
CA LEU A 50 3.30 -1.96 -3.52
C LEU A 50 2.94 -0.79 -2.61
N GLN A 51 2.72 0.41 -3.16
CA GLN A 51 2.34 1.57 -2.37
C GLN A 51 1.02 1.33 -1.62
N THR A 52 0.06 0.67 -2.26
CA THR A 52 -1.24 0.34 -1.64
C THR A 52 -1.04 -0.67 -0.51
N ASP A 53 -0.30 -1.76 -0.77
CA ASP A 53 -0.05 -2.81 0.22
C ASP A 53 0.75 -2.30 1.44
N LEU A 54 1.78 -1.50 1.19
CA LEU A 54 2.55 -0.87 2.26
C LEU A 54 1.71 0.14 3.05
N ARG A 55 0.91 0.96 2.37
CA ARG A 55 0.00 1.90 3.03
C ARG A 55 -0.98 1.15 3.92
N GLU A 56 -1.59 0.08 3.43
CA GLU A 56 -2.55 -0.71 4.19
C GLU A 56 -1.90 -1.38 5.40
N LYS A 57 -0.76 -2.05 5.22
CA LYS A 57 -0.03 -2.69 6.34
C LYS A 57 0.43 -1.70 7.41
N ILE A 58 0.82 -0.47 7.02
CA ILE A 58 1.24 0.57 7.98
C ILE A 58 0.03 1.18 8.71
N LEU A 59 -1.07 1.45 7.99
CA LEU A 59 -2.24 2.14 8.57
C LEU A 59 -3.13 1.22 9.42
N VAL A 60 -3.19 -0.09 9.12
CA VAL A 60 -4.06 -1.04 9.83
C VAL A 60 -3.66 -1.21 11.31
N ALA A 61 -2.39 -0.96 11.67
CA ALA A 61 -1.91 -1.15 13.04
C ALA A 61 -1.72 0.15 13.85
N SER A 62 -2.04 1.32 13.27
CA SER A 62 -1.82 2.60 13.95
C SER A 62 -3.14 3.22 14.40
N PRO A 63 -3.38 3.37 15.72
CA PRO A 63 -4.51 4.16 16.19
C PRO A 63 -4.31 5.63 15.74
N HIS A 64 -5.41 6.28 15.38
CA HIS A 64 -5.40 7.68 14.92
C HIS A 64 -4.89 8.65 15.99
N LEU A 65 -5.09 8.32 17.27
CA LEU A 65 -4.61 9.08 18.42
C LEU A 65 -4.10 8.12 19.49
N ARG A 66 -2.94 8.44 20.08
CA ARG A 66 -2.40 7.76 21.28
C ARG A 66 -2.30 8.78 22.40
N ILE A 67 -2.91 8.47 23.54
CA ILE A 67 -2.82 9.29 24.74
C ILE A 67 -1.80 8.63 25.66
N THR A 68 -0.67 9.30 25.86
CA THR A 68 0.39 8.86 26.77
C THR A 68 0.74 9.98 27.72
N THR A 69 1.22 9.64 28.91
CA THR A 69 1.73 10.62 29.87
C THR A 69 3.13 11.08 29.46
N TYR A 70 3.49 12.30 29.82
CA TYR A 70 4.88 12.78 29.75
C TYR A 70 5.56 12.51 31.09
N GLY A 71 6.58 11.64 31.12
CA GLY A 71 7.32 11.30 32.33
C GLY A 71 8.08 9.97 32.22
N GLU A 72 8.88 9.64 33.23
CA GLU A 72 9.58 8.35 33.30
C GLU A 72 8.57 7.20 33.31
N GLY A 73 8.63 6.35 32.29
CA GLY A 73 7.81 5.14 32.17
C GLY A 73 6.69 5.19 31.15
N LEU A 74 6.26 6.36 30.64
CA LEU A 74 5.18 6.49 29.63
C LEU A 74 3.86 5.76 30.01
N ARG A 75 3.64 5.51 31.30
CA ARG A 75 2.48 4.77 31.83
C ARG A 75 1.43 5.75 32.33
N LEU A 76 0.17 5.43 32.06
CA LEU A 76 -0.99 6.14 32.59
C LEU A 76 -1.61 5.24 33.67
N ASP A 77 -1.35 5.57 34.94
CA ASP A 77 -1.83 4.75 36.06
C ASP A 77 -3.35 4.86 36.24
N ASP A 78 -3.91 6.07 36.08
CA ASP A 78 -5.36 6.35 36.18
C ASP A 78 -6.03 6.40 34.79
N TRP A 79 -5.98 5.30 34.03
CA TRP A 79 -6.46 5.27 32.65
C TRP A 79 -8.00 5.22 32.51
N GLN A 80 -8.71 4.63 33.48
CA GLN A 80 -10.16 4.44 33.46
C GLN A 80 -10.95 5.76 33.34
N PRO A 81 -10.73 6.79 34.17
CA PRO A 81 -11.46 8.05 34.06
C PRO A 81 -11.11 8.83 32.77
N VAL A 82 -9.87 8.68 32.28
CA VAL A 82 -9.44 9.29 31.02
C VAL A 82 -10.16 8.63 29.84
N LEU A 83 -10.31 7.30 29.88
CA LEU A 83 -11.00 6.54 28.85
C LEU A 83 -12.47 6.96 28.71
N GLU A 84 -13.19 7.07 29.82
CA GLU A 84 -14.57 7.53 29.85
C GLU A 84 -14.72 8.94 29.26
N LYS A 85 -13.85 9.86 29.66
CA LYS A 85 -13.86 11.24 29.14
C LYS A 85 -13.61 11.31 27.63
N VAL A 86 -12.76 10.42 27.12
CA VAL A 86 -12.43 10.34 25.67
C VAL A 86 -13.59 9.73 24.89
N ARG A 87 -14.21 8.66 25.39
CA ARG A 87 -15.40 8.04 24.76
C ARG A 87 -16.58 9.00 24.62
N GLN A 88 -16.71 9.96 25.53
CA GLN A 88 -17.76 10.98 25.48
C GLN A 88 -17.51 12.12 24.48
N GLN A 89 -16.33 12.19 23.84
CA GLN A 89 -16.02 13.23 22.86
C GLN A 89 -16.68 12.94 21.50
N GLN A 90 -17.24 13.98 20.88
CA GLN A 90 -17.86 13.88 19.57
C GLN A 90 -16.81 13.57 18.50
N GLY A 91 -16.96 12.43 17.80
CA GLY A 91 -16.03 11.96 16.77
C GLY A 91 -15.13 10.79 17.18
N VAL A 92 -15.19 10.35 18.44
CA VAL A 92 -14.50 9.12 18.88
C VAL A 92 -15.37 7.91 18.55
N LEU A 93 -14.92 7.08 17.61
CA LEU A 93 -15.61 5.85 17.20
C LEU A 93 -15.40 4.71 18.21
N ALA A 94 -14.17 4.56 18.71
CA ALA A 94 -13.80 3.55 19.69
C ALA A 94 -12.56 4.04 20.45
N ALA A 95 -12.47 3.69 21.74
CA ALA A 95 -11.30 3.97 22.56
C ALA A 95 -11.04 2.78 23.50
N ALA A 96 -9.82 2.25 23.45
CA ALA A 96 -9.39 1.08 24.23
C ALA A 96 -8.05 1.39 24.95
N PRO A 97 -7.85 0.84 26.16
CA PRO A 97 -6.54 0.88 26.79
C PRO A 97 -5.56 -0.01 26.02
N PHE A 98 -4.27 0.37 26.02
CA PHE A 98 -3.22 -0.43 25.41
C PHE A 98 -2.02 -0.57 26.35
N VAL A 99 -1.33 -1.70 26.26
CA VAL A 99 -0.06 -1.95 26.95
C VAL A 99 1.00 -2.31 25.91
N LEU A 100 2.08 -1.54 25.87
CA LEU A 100 3.24 -1.85 25.03
C LEU A 100 4.30 -2.51 25.90
N SER A 101 4.80 -3.67 25.50
CA SER A 101 5.87 -4.38 26.21
C SER A 101 6.88 -4.94 25.21
N GLU A 102 8.15 -4.91 25.59
CA GLU A 102 9.22 -5.53 24.81
C GLU A 102 9.53 -6.89 25.44
N GLY A 103 9.54 -7.94 24.61
CA GLY A 103 9.77 -9.31 25.05
C GLY A 103 10.62 -10.07 24.06
N LEU A 104 11.17 -11.21 24.50
CA LEU A 104 11.90 -12.12 23.63
C LEU A 104 10.95 -13.24 23.23
N LEU A 105 10.66 -13.37 21.93
CA LEU A 105 9.92 -14.50 21.40
C LEU A 105 10.93 -15.61 21.07
N THR A 106 10.72 -16.78 21.66
CA THR A 106 11.49 -17.99 21.35
C THR A 106 10.65 -18.97 20.56
N ALA A 107 11.19 -19.48 19.47
CA ALA A 107 10.60 -20.56 18.69
C ALA A 107 11.61 -21.72 18.63
N GLY A 108 11.41 -22.74 19.48
CA GLY A 108 12.37 -23.84 19.65
C GLY A 108 13.58 -23.45 20.52
N HIS A 109 14.72 -24.12 20.30
CA HIS A 109 15.95 -23.90 21.09
C HIS A 109 16.89 -22.84 20.50
N ASP A 110 16.89 -22.62 19.18
CA ASP A 110 17.93 -21.80 18.51
C ASP A 110 17.41 -20.51 17.86
N TYR A 111 16.13 -20.17 18.02
CA TYR A 111 15.56 -18.95 17.45
C TYR A 111 14.92 -18.09 18.53
N ALA A 112 15.62 -17.00 18.87
CA ALA A 112 15.19 -15.98 19.82
C ALA A 112 15.21 -14.62 19.12
N GLN A 113 14.07 -13.93 19.10
CA GLN A 113 13.97 -12.59 18.51
C GLN A 113 13.25 -11.65 19.47
N GLY A 114 13.81 -10.45 19.65
CA GLY A 114 13.11 -9.37 20.34
C GLY A 114 11.87 -8.95 19.56
N ALA A 115 10.72 -8.90 20.24
CA ALA A 115 9.47 -8.45 19.67
C ALA A 115 8.80 -7.41 20.58
N ARG A 116 8.15 -6.43 19.95
CA ARG A 116 7.23 -5.53 20.64
C ARG A 116 5.84 -6.15 20.64
N VAL A 117 5.32 -6.40 21.82
CA VAL A 117 3.98 -6.92 22.07
C VAL A 117 3.08 -5.74 22.42
N LEU A 118 1.98 -5.62 21.68
CA LEU A 118 0.93 -4.65 21.95
C LEU A 118 -0.30 -5.41 22.47
N GLY A 119 -0.58 -5.29 23.76
CA GLY A 119 -1.83 -5.76 24.35
C GLY A 119 -2.93 -4.71 24.14
N ILE A 120 -4.06 -5.13 23.58
CA ILE A 120 -5.27 -4.32 23.45
C ILE A 120 -6.45 -5.11 24.00
N GLU A 121 -7.45 -4.41 24.53
CA GLU A 121 -8.71 -5.02 24.94
C GLU A 121 -9.60 -5.24 23.69
N PRO A 122 -9.96 -6.49 23.34
CA PRO A 122 -10.62 -6.80 22.07
C PRO A 122 -12.09 -6.38 21.99
N ASP A 123 -12.74 -6.07 23.12
CA ASP A 123 -14.19 -5.83 23.20
C ASP A 123 -14.51 -4.34 23.40
N THR A 124 -14.19 -3.53 22.40
CA THR A 124 -14.46 -2.07 22.43
C THR A 124 -15.42 -1.61 21.34
N GLY A 125 -16.06 -2.55 20.63
CA GLY A 125 -17.00 -2.25 19.54
C GLY A 125 -18.44 -2.44 19.98
N ALA A 126 -19.14 -1.34 20.26
CA ALA A 126 -20.58 -1.22 20.13
C ALA A 126 -20.88 -0.16 19.07
#